data_AF-A0A8H4AL28-F1
#
_entry.id   AF-A0A8H4AL28-F1
#
_cell.length_a   1.000
_cell.length_b   1.000
_cell.length_c   1.000
_cell.angle_alpha   90.00
_cell.angle_beta   90.00
_cell.angle_gamma   90.00
#
_symmetry.space_group_name_H-M   'P 1'
#
loop_
_entity.id
_entity.type
_entity.pdbx_description
1 polymer ?
#
loop_
_entity_poly.entity_id
_entity_poly.type
_entity_poly.pdbx_seq_one_letter_code
_entity_poly.pdbx_strand_id
1 'polypeptide(L)'
;MSEYNISDNSSIENIEFTKTLQNDNIDTINYSEVKDPKFVKLRYYGITVKVYWREQLIIMKHIPNDLNQDTEALRQLAHKLSKINHQNILKFLGASIVISPKSSEKMDDIT
;
A
#
# COMPACT_ATOMS: atom_id res chain seq x y z
N MET A 1 -15.23 -11.96 -19.36
CA MET A 1 -14.35 -10.87 -19.80
C MET A 1 -15.01 -9.60 -19.29
N SER A 2 -14.50 -9.05 -18.20
CA SER A 2 -15.09 -7.88 -17.55
C SER A 2 -14.13 -6.73 -17.73
N GLU A 3 -14.51 -5.77 -18.58
CA GLU A 3 -13.79 -4.51 -18.76
C GLU A 3 -13.97 -3.68 -17.49
N TYR A 4 -12.86 -3.38 -16.82
CA TYR A 4 -12.86 -2.43 -15.71
C TYR A 4 -12.85 -1.02 -16.30
N ASN A 5 -14.01 -0.36 -16.25
CA ASN A 5 -14.10 1.09 -16.46
C ASN A 5 -13.36 1.79 -15.31
N ILE A 6 -12.22 2.40 -15.62
CA ILE A 6 -11.54 3.33 -14.72
C ILE A 6 -12.42 4.59 -14.69
N SER A 7 -13.17 4.80 -13.62
CA SER A 7 -13.85 6.07 -13.40
C SER A 7 -12.82 7.13 -12.95
N ASP A 8 -12.87 8.29 -13.58
CA ASP A 8 -11.93 9.41 -13.41
C ASP A 8 -11.81 9.92 -11.95
N ASN A 9 -12.75 9.59 -11.07
CA ASN A 9 -12.73 10.01 -9.66
C ASN A 9 -11.65 9.30 -8.82
N SER A 10 -11.33 8.04 -9.12
CA SER A 10 -10.29 7.30 -8.39
C SER A 10 -8.91 7.94 -8.56
N SER A 11 -8.64 8.51 -9.74
CA SER A 11 -7.41 9.23 -10.05
C SER A 11 -7.29 10.53 -9.24
N ILE A 12 -8.39 11.25 -9.03
CA ILE A 12 -8.40 12.52 -8.30
C ILE A 12 -8.16 12.28 -6.79
N GLU A 13 -8.87 11.33 -6.19
CA GLU A 13 -8.68 10.96 -4.77
C GLU A 13 -7.25 10.47 -4.50
N ASN A 14 -6.67 9.71 -5.43
CA ASN A 14 -5.29 9.26 -5.39
C ASN A 14 -4.27 10.42 -5.48
N ILE A 15 -4.52 11.40 -6.34
CA ILE A 15 -3.68 12.61 -6.48
C ILE A 15 -3.77 13.46 -5.20
N GLU A 16 -4.94 13.61 -4.61
CA GLU A 16 -5.13 14.37 -3.38
C GLU A 16 -4.44 13.69 -2.19
N PHE A 17 -4.53 12.37 -2.10
CA PHE A 17 -3.86 11.59 -1.05
C PHE A 17 -2.33 11.71 -1.17
N THR A 18 -1.76 11.54 -2.36
CA THR A 18 -0.30 11.63 -2.57
C THR A 18 0.25 13.03 -2.33
N LYS A 19 -0.44 14.08 -2.76
CA LYS A 19 -0.07 15.47 -2.41
C LYS A 19 -0.07 15.70 -0.90
N THR A 20 -1.02 15.09 -0.19
CA THR A 20 -1.12 15.24 1.26
C THR A 20 -0.03 14.48 2.00
N LEU A 21 0.32 13.27 1.55
CA LEU A 21 1.49 12.54 2.05
C LEU A 21 2.78 13.36 1.90
N GLN A 22 2.97 14.02 0.76
CA GLN A 22 4.12 14.89 0.52
C GLN A 22 4.16 16.07 1.50
N ASN A 23 3.02 16.72 1.74
CA ASN A 23 2.92 17.81 2.72
C ASN A 23 3.28 17.35 4.14
N ASP A 24 2.97 16.09 4.47
CA ASP A 24 3.25 15.49 5.76
C ASP A 24 4.64 14.85 5.88
N ASN A 25 5.49 15.05 4.85
CA ASN A 25 6.83 14.47 4.72
C ASN A 25 6.84 12.94 4.87
N ILE A 26 5.79 12.29 4.34
CA ILE A 26 5.64 10.84 4.30
C ILE A 26 6.11 10.34 2.94
N ASP A 27 7.03 9.37 2.93
CA ASP A 27 7.44 8.76 1.68
C ASP A 27 6.24 8.08 1.01
N THR A 28 6.00 8.45 -0.24
CA THR A 28 5.09 7.72 -1.12
C THR A 28 5.87 6.57 -1.75
N ILE A 29 5.58 5.34 -1.35
CA ILE A 29 6.23 4.16 -1.88
C ILE A 29 5.59 3.82 -3.23
N ASN A 30 6.38 3.94 -4.29
CA ASN A 30 5.98 3.44 -5.60
C ASN A 30 6.11 1.92 -5.63
N TYR A 31 4.99 1.22 -5.85
CA TYR A 31 4.96 -0.24 -5.80
C TYR A 31 5.86 -0.90 -6.87
N SER A 32 6.18 -0.19 -7.98
CA SER A 32 7.13 -0.70 -8.97
C SER A 32 8.58 -0.75 -8.50
N GLU A 33 8.92 -0.03 -7.42
CA GLU A 33 10.26 -0.07 -6.80
C GLU A 33 10.41 -1.24 -5.82
N VAL A 34 9.30 -1.91 -5.50
CA VAL A 34 9.23 -3.00 -4.54
C VAL A 34 9.59 -4.31 -5.23
N LYS A 35 10.49 -5.09 -4.61
CA LYS A 35 11.01 -6.35 -5.15
C LYS A 35 10.75 -7.53 -4.21
N ASP A 36 10.72 -8.72 -4.81
CA ASP A 36 10.61 -10.03 -4.15
C ASP A 36 9.51 -10.12 -3.08
N PRO A 37 8.23 -9.84 -3.43
CA PRO A 37 7.14 -9.92 -2.47
C PRO A 37 6.96 -11.35 -1.97
N LYS A 38 7.12 -11.54 -0.67
CA LYS A 38 6.84 -12.80 0.03
C LYS A 38 5.68 -12.62 0.99
N PHE A 39 4.63 -13.41 0.79
CA PHE A 39 3.51 -13.46 1.71
C PHE A 39 3.97 -13.87 3.12
N VAL A 40 3.52 -13.12 4.12
CA VAL A 40 3.76 -13.44 5.54
C VAL A 40 2.47 -13.94 6.17
N LYS A 41 1.38 -13.18 6.03
CA LYS A 41 0.13 -13.48 6.73
C LYS A 41 -1.07 -12.74 6.16
N LEU A 42 -2.22 -13.41 6.15
CA LEU A 42 -3.53 -12.79 5.93
C LEU A 42 -4.24 -12.68 7.28
N ARG A 43 -4.83 -11.53 7.57
CA ARG A 43 -5.67 -11.27 8.74
C ARG A 43 -6.90 -10.49 8.32
N TYR A 44 -7.86 -10.37 9.23
CA TYR A 44 -9.12 -9.67 9.01
C TYR A 44 -8.95 -8.26 8.43
N TYR A 45 -7.88 -7.54 8.79
CA TYR A 45 -7.60 -6.17 8.34
C TYR A 45 -6.54 -6.10 7.23
N GLY A 46 -6.41 -7.14 6.42
CA GLY A 46 -5.57 -7.14 5.22
C GLY A 46 -4.38 -8.11 5.22
N ILE A 47 -3.52 -7.93 4.22
CA ILE A 47 -2.41 -8.82 3.87
C ILE A 47 -1.10 -8.20 4.33
N THR A 48 -0.26 -8.98 5.01
CA THR A 48 1.11 -8.60 5.34
C THR A 48 2.07 -9.31 4.41
N VAL A 49 2.90 -8.53 3.73
CA VAL A 49 3.96 -9.01 2.84
C VAL A 49 5.32 -8.49 3.30
N LYS A 50 6.34 -9.30 3.07
CA LYS A 50 7.74 -8.95 3.25
C LYS A 50 8.31 -8.66 1.87
N VAL A 51 9.00 -7.54 1.72
CA VAL A 51 9.48 -7.05 0.42
C VAL A 51 10.83 -6.35 0.57
N TYR A 52 11.53 -6.13 -0.54
CA TYR A 52 12.66 -5.20 -0.62
C TYR A 52 12.24 -3.87 -1.24
N TRP A 53 12.59 -2.76 -0.58
CA TRP A 53 12.43 -1.40 -1.10
C TRP A 53 13.72 -0.63 -0.84
N ARG A 54 14.32 -0.05 -1.89
CA ARG A 54 15.65 0.61 -1.83
C ARG A 54 16.72 -0.24 -1.14
N GLU A 55 16.79 -1.52 -1.52
CA GLU A 55 17.72 -2.52 -0.95
C GLU A 55 17.48 -2.85 0.54
N GLN A 56 16.50 -2.20 1.18
CA GLN A 56 16.10 -2.46 2.55
C GLN A 56 14.94 -3.45 2.58
N LEU A 57 15.06 -4.45 3.45
CA LEU A 57 13.98 -5.39 3.72
C LEU A 57 12.94 -4.75 4.64
N ILE A 58 11.70 -4.65 4.16
CA ILE A 58 10.60 -4.01 4.89
C ILE A 58 9.36 -4.92 4.96
N ILE A 59 8.43 -4.55 5.83
CA ILE A 59 7.10 -5.16 5.90
C ILE A 59 6.10 -4.14 5.34
N MET A 60 5.31 -4.56 4.36
CA MET A 60 4.17 -3.80 3.86
C MET A 60 2.88 -4.47 4.30
N LYS A 61 1.94 -3.66 4.79
CA LYS A 61 0.58 -4.11 5.09
C LYS A 61 -0.35 -3.53 4.04
N HIS A 62 -0.88 -4.40 3.19
CA HIS A 62 -1.93 -4.07 2.24
C HIS A 62 -3.27 -4.11 2.96
N ILE A 63 -4.01 -3.01 2.92
CA ILE A 63 -5.35 -2.87 3.49
C ILE A 63 -6.33 -2.76 2.31
N PRO A 64 -7.16 -3.79 2.07
CA PRO A 64 -8.15 -3.80 1.00
C PRO A 64 -9.20 -2.68 1.15
N ASN A 65 -9.62 -2.09 0.02
CA ASN A 65 -10.64 -1.02 -0.01
C ASN A 65 -12.07 -1.52 0.30
N ASP A 66 -12.32 -2.82 0.12
CA ASP A 66 -13.61 -3.47 0.41
C ASP A 66 -13.96 -3.50 1.91
N LEU A 67 -13.00 -3.18 2.79
CA LEU A 67 -13.23 -3.00 4.22
C LEU A 67 -13.96 -1.70 4.58
N ASN A 68 -14.45 -0.91 3.59
CA ASN A 68 -15.10 0.39 3.79
C ASN A 68 -14.31 1.30 4.74
N GLN A 69 -12.97 1.18 4.72
CA GLN A 69 -12.14 2.07 5.51
C GLN A 69 -12.07 3.39 4.79
N ASP A 70 -12.60 4.42 5.46
CA ASP A 70 -12.48 5.79 5.03
C ASP A 70 -11.02 6.09 4.68
N THR A 71 -10.76 6.43 3.42
CA THR A 71 -9.42 6.80 2.91
C THR A 71 -8.80 7.88 3.79
N GLU A 72 -9.63 8.74 4.38
CA GLU A 72 -9.24 9.74 5.36
C GLU A 72 -8.71 9.13 6.66
N ALA A 73 -9.31 8.05 7.16
CA ALA A 73 -8.84 7.37 8.37
C ALA A 73 -7.46 6.72 8.14
N LEU A 74 -7.23 6.13 6.96
CA LEU A 74 -5.92 5.61 6.57
C LEU A 74 -4.88 6.74 6.42
N ARG A 75 -5.29 7.88 5.87
CA ARG A 75 -4.46 9.09 5.79
C ARG A 75 -4.04 9.56 7.19
N GLN A 76 -4.99 9.76 8.08
CA GLN A 76 -4.72 10.20 9.45
C GLN A 76 -3.85 9.21 10.21
N LEU A 77 -4.02 7.91 9.97
CA LEU A 77 -3.16 6.88 10.54
C LEU A 77 -1.72 7.03 10.04
N ALA A 78 -1.50 7.13 8.73
CA ALA A 78 -0.18 7.33 8.15
C ALA A 78 0.49 8.61 8.70
N HIS A 79 -0.27 9.70 8.81
CA HIS A 79 0.17 10.97 9.39
C HIS A 79 0.60 10.85 10.86
N LYS A 80 -0.19 10.15 11.68
CA LYS A 80 0.16 9.95 13.09
C LYS A 80 1.41 9.08 13.23
N LEU A 81 1.54 8.04 12.39
CA LEU A 81 2.68 7.12 12.40
C LEU A 81 3.97 7.80 11.94
N SER A 82 3.93 8.69 10.95
CA SER A 82 5.12 9.38 10.43
C SER A 82 5.81 10.27 11.46
N LYS A 83 5.05 10.79 12.43
CA LYS A 83 5.56 11.61 13.54
C LYS A 83 6.24 10.80 14.65
N ILE A 84 6.06 9.48 14.66
CA ILE A 84 6.62 8.64 15.71
C ILE A 84 8.05 8.23 15.33
N ASN A 85 9.02 8.76 16.06
CA ASN A 85 10.42 8.36 15.95
C ASN A 85 10.96 7.97 17.33
N HIS A 86 10.97 6.68 17.62
CA HIS A 86 11.39 6.15 18.92
C HIS A 86 12.06 4.78 18.75
N GLN A 87 13.13 4.51 19.50
CA GLN A 87 13.95 3.30 19.36
C GLN A 87 13.15 1.99 19.58
N ASN A 88 12.14 2.02 20.44
CA ASN A 88 11.31 0.85 20.78
C ASN A 88 9.97 0.79 20.01
N ILE A 89 9.77 1.67 19.02
CA ILE A 89 8.57 1.65 18.18
C ILE A 89 9.00 1.38 16.74
N LEU A 90 8.26 0.51 16.05
CA LEU A 90 8.55 0.20 14.66
C LEU A 90 8.45 1.47 13.82
N LYS A 91 9.54 1.81 13.11
CA LYS A 91 9.59 2.98 12.25
C LYS A 91 8.61 2.83 11.09
N PHE A 92 7.72 3.80 10.94
CA PHE A 92 6.90 3.95 9.75
C PHE A 92 7.73 4.57 8.63
N LEU A 93 7.84 3.88 7.50
CA LEU A 93 8.67 4.32 6.38
C LEU A 93 7.87 5.11 5.35
N GLY A 94 6.63 4.73 5.07
CA GLY A 94 5.84 5.38 4.03
C GLY A 94 4.53 4.66 3.76
N ALA A 95 3.76 5.18 2.82
CA ALA A 95 2.49 4.64 2.38
C ALA A 95 2.46 4.49 0.85
N SER A 96 1.61 3.59 0.36
CA SER A 96 1.35 3.42 -1.08
C SER A 96 -0.15 3.38 -1.32
N ILE A 97 -0.60 4.07 -2.35
CA ILE A 97 -2.00 4.07 -2.82
C ILE A 97 -2.23 3.16 -4.02
N VAL A 98 -1.15 2.73 -4.68
CA VAL A 98 -1.25 1.91 -5.88
C VAL A 98 -1.03 0.45 -5.50
N ILE A 99 -2.11 -0.32 -5.55
CA ILE A 99 -1.99 -1.76 -5.76
C ILE A 99 -1.76 -1.91 -7.26
N SER A 100 -0.54 -2.21 -7.68
CA SER A 100 -0.34 -2.69 -9.04
C SER A 100 -0.40 -4.22 -8.99
N PRO A 101 -1.51 -4.84 -9.42
CA PRO A 101 -1.45 -6.23 -9.82
C PRO A 101 -0.82 -6.26 -11.22
N LYS A 102 0.50 -6.38 -11.31
CA LYS A 102 1.07 -7.13 -12.44
C LYS A 102 1.10 -8.60 -12.05
N SER A 103 -0.08 -9.22 -12.08
CA SER A 103 -0.23 -10.66 -12.19
C SER A 103 -1.27 -10.95 -13.27
N SER A 104 -0.93 -10.61 -14.50
CA SER A 104 -1.34 -11.41 -15.65
C SER A 104 -0.34 -12.56 -15.80
N GLU A 105 -0.27 -13.45 -14.82
CA GLU A 105 0.25 -14.80 -15.04
C GLU A 105 -0.86 -15.75 -14.66
N LYS A 106 -1.35 -16.42 -15.70
CA LYS A 106 -2.38 -17.43 -15.63
C LYS A 106 -1.93 -18.49 -14.62
N MET A 107 -2.81 -18.78 -13.67
CA MET A 107 -2.76 -20.05 -12.97
C MET A 107 -3.37 -21.07 -13.93
N ASP A 108 -2.59 -21.49 -14.92
CA ASP A 108 -2.95 -22.62 -15.79
C ASP A 108 -2.76 -23.91 -14.97
N ASP A 109 -3.88 -24.63 -14.83
CA ASP A 109 -4.05 -26.06 -14.60
C ASP A 109 -3.15 -26.78 -13.58
N ILE A 110 -3.73 -27.06 -12.40
CA ILE A 110 -3.51 -28.34 -11.73
C ILE A 110 -4.91 -28.95 -11.51
N THR A 111 -5.35 -29.74 -12.49
CA THR A 111 -6.32 -30.82 -12.28
C THR A 111 -5.56 -32.13 -12.34
#